data_AF-A0A948AWP1-F1
#
_entry.id   AF-A0A948AWP1-F1
#
_cell.length_a   1.000
_cell.length_b   1.000
_cell.length_c   1.000
_cell.angle_alpha   90.00
_cell.angle_beta   90.00
_cell.angle_gamma   90.00
#
_symmetry.space_group_name_H-M   'P 1'
#
loop_
_entity.id
_entity.type
_entity.pdbx_description
1 polymer ?
#
loop_
_entity_poly.entity_id
_entity_poly.type
_entity_poly.pdbx_seq_one_letter_code
_entity_poly.pdbx_strand_id
1 'polypeptide(L)'
;MIQDGRVQAVKVGRNYIIERATLQENFIGDIKKIILPILKKHGVKKAAIFGSVARGQRRKNSDLDLLVEYGKRKTLLDFVGLKLELEEKLGMKVDLGQFDTIYHLLKDQILNEAVPIL
;
A
#
# COMPACT_ATOMS: atom_id res chain seq x y z
N MET A 1 9.61 25.11 -7.64
CA MET A 1 8.18 25.46 -7.83
C MET A 1 7.45 24.18 -8.18
N ILE A 2 6.38 23.84 -7.46
CA ILE A 2 5.48 22.73 -7.80
C ILE A 2 4.09 23.35 -7.88
N GLN A 3 3.51 23.29 -9.08
CA GLN A 3 2.07 23.40 -9.31
C GLN A 3 1.55 21.98 -9.56
N ASP A 4 0.31 21.70 -9.16
CA ASP A 4 -0.45 20.47 -9.47
C ASP A 4 -0.02 19.16 -8.78
N GLY A 5 0.29 19.22 -7.49
CA GLY A 5 -0.09 18.10 -6.62
C GLY A 5 0.85 16.90 -6.49
N ARG A 6 2.18 17.05 -6.68
CA ARG A 6 3.18 16.48 -5.75
C ARG A 6 4.65 16.85 -6.03
N VAL A 7 5.38 16.95 -4.89
CA VAL A 7 6.84 17.00 -4.58
C VAL A 7 7.53 18.35 -4.34
N GLN A 8 7.46 18.90 -3.13
CA GLN A 8 8.39 19.96 -2.69
C GLN A 8 9.84 19.43 -2.65
N ALA A 9 10.60 19.67 -3.72
CA ALA A 9 12.04 19.48 -3.72
C ALA A 9 12.72 20.76 -3.21
N VAL A 10 13.55 20.63 -2.18
CA VAL A 10 14.35 21.74 -1.67
C VAL A 10 15.63 21.82 -2.48
N LYS A 11 15.86 22.97 -3.14
CA LYS A 11 17.09 23.21 -3.90
C LYS A 11 18.24 23.48 -2.94
N VAL A 12 19.33 22.72 -3.05
CA VAL A 12 20.56 22.91 -2.28
C VAL A 12 21.72 22.99 -3.27
N GLY A 13 22.16 24.22 -3.57
CA GLY A 13 23.15 24.49 -4.61
C GLY A 13 22.65 24.08 -6.01
N ARG A 14 23.37 23.16 -6.67
CA ARG A 14 22.99 22.57 -7.97
C ARG A 14 22.14 21.31 -7.84
N ASN A 15 21.92 20.82 -6.62
CA ASN A 15 21.23 19.57 -6.34
C ASN A 15 19.84 19.84 -5.74
N TYR A 16 19.01 18.80 -5.72
CA TYR A 16 17.70 18.80 -5.07
C TYR A 16 17.67 17.73 -3.98
N ILE A 17 17.13 18.08 -2.82
CA ILE A 17 16.82 17.15 -1.73
C ILE A 17 15.32 16.93 -1.72
N ILE A 18 14.91 15.66 -1.65
CA ILE A 18 13.50 15.26 -1.50
C ILE A 18 13.33 14.69 -0.10
N GLU A 19 12.33 15.16 0.63
CA GLU A 19 12.01 14.64 1.96
C GLU A 19 11.55 13.18 1.91
N ARG A 20 11.91 12.40 2.93
CA ARG A 20 11.51 10.98 3.02
C ARG A 20 9.99 10.79 2.98
N ALA A 21 9.25 11.65 3.66
CA ALA A 21 7.78 11.63 3.66
C ALA A 21 7.22 11.81 2.24
N THR A 22 7.81 12.71 1.44
CA THR A 22 7.40 12.93 0.05
C THR A 22 7.71 11.72 -0.85
N LEU A 23 8.87 11.08 -0.68
CA LEU A 23 9.20 9.85 -1.40
C LEU A 23 8.23 8.71 -1.08
N GLN A 24 7.83 8.59 0.19
CA GLN A 24 6.87 7.60 0.64
C GLN A 24 5.47 7.86 0.05
N GLU A 25 4.99 9.10 0.08
CA GLU A 25 3.71 9.48 -0.50
C GLU A 25 3.63 9.19 -2.01
N ASN A 26 4.70 9.47 -2.75
CA ASN A 26 4.80 9.16 -4.17
C ASN A 26 4.74 7.66 -4.40
N PHE A 27 5.55 6.90 -3.65
CA PHE A 27 5.58 5.44 -3.74
C PHE A 27 4.19 4.83 -3.51
N ILE A 28 3.50 5.23 -2.42
CA ILE A 28 2.13 4.77 -2.15
C ILE A 28 1.18 5.19 -3.27
N GLY A 29 1.32 6.40 -3.80
CA GLY A 29 0.52 6.89 -4.93
C GLY A 29 0.69 6.04 -6.19
N ASP A 30 1.92 5.65 -6.51
CA ASP A 30 2.24 4.84 -7.70
C ASP A 30 1.76 3.40 -7.53
N ILE A 31 2.00 2.80 -6.35
CA ILE A 31 1.45 1.48 -6.01
C ILE A 31 -0.07 1.47 -6.13
N LYS A 32 -0.74 2.47 -5.53
CA LYS A 32 -2.20 2.61 -5.56
C LYS A 32 -2.73 2.63 -7.00
N LYS A 33 -2.10 3.37 -7.91
CA LYS A 33 -2.49 3.40 -9.34
C LYS A 33 -2.39 2.03 -9.99
N ILE A 34 -1.37 1.25 -9.66
CA ILE A 34 -1.12 -0.08 -10.23
C ILE A 34 -2.13 -1.10 -9.71
N ILE A 35 -2.38 -1.13 -8.40
CA ILE A 35 -3.15 -2.22 -7.77
C ILE A 35 -4.65 -1.97 -7.71
N LEU A 36 -5.11 -0.71 -7.74
CA LEU A 36 -6.54 -0.39 -7.66
C LEU A 36 -7.41 -1.12 -8.69
N PRO A 37 -7.04 -1.20 -9.98
CA PRO A 37 -7.80 -1.96 -10.96
C PRO A 37 -7.90 -3.45 -10.61
N ILE A 38 -6.81 -4.04 -10.10
CA ILE A 38 -6.73 -5.45 -9.70
C ILE A 38 -7.65 -5.69 -8.49
N LEU A 39 -7.56 -4.85 -7.46
CA LEU A 39 -8.40 -4.95 -6.26
C LEU A 39 -9.89 -4.91 -6.63
N LYS A 40 -10.28 -3.98 -7.51
CA LYS A 40 -11.67 -3.87 -8.00
C LYS A 40 -12.10 -5.10 -8.79
N LYS A 41 -11.25 -5.60 -9.71
CA LYS A 41 -11.48 -6.83 -10.48
C LYS A 41 -11.73 -8.04 -9.57
N HIS A 42 -10.98 -8.16 -8.47
CA HIS A 42 -11.13 -9.23 -7.49
C HIS A 42 -12.31 -9.05 -6.52
N GLY A 43 -13.01 -7.91 -6.57
CA GLY A 43 -14.19 -7.62 -5.76
C GLY A 43 -13.87 -7.14 -4.34
N VAL A 44 -12.68 -6.60 -4.12
CA VAL A 44 -12.30 -5.94 -2.86
C VAL A 44 -13.15 -4.66 -2.71
N LYS A 45 -13.62 -4.42 -1.48
CA LYS A 45 -14.44 -3.26 -1.12
C LYS A 45 -13.72 -2.23 -0.27
N LYS A 46 -12.74 -2.66 0.51
CA LYS A 46 -11.84 -1.79 1.25
C LYS A 46 -10.43 -2.33 1.17
N ALA A 47 -9.45 -1.44 1.05
CA ALA A 47 -8.05 -1.83 1.14
C ALA A 47 -7.21 -0.74 1.80
N ALA A 48 -6.23 -1.15 2.59
CA ALA A 48 -5.25 -0.24 3.19
C ALA A 48 -3.85 -0.86 3.19
N ILE A 49 -2.84 -0.03 2.91
CA ILE A 49 -1.43 -0.39 3.06
C ILE A 49 -1.05 -0.16 4.52
N PHE A 50 -0.36 -1.11 5.15
CA PHE A 50 0.08 -0.99 6.53
C PHE A 50 1.58 -1.30 6.67
N GLY A 51 2.04 -1.48 7.91
CA GLY A 51 3.40 -1.95 8.18
C GLY A 51 4.50 -0.96 7.75
N SER A 52 5.62 -1.50 7.30
CA SER A 52 6.84 -0.71 7.08
C SER A 52 6.70 0.36 5.98
N VAL A 53 5.85 0.09 4.98
CA VAL A 53 5.55 1.02 3.89
C VAL A 53 4.71 2.18 4.39
N ALA A 54 3.73 1.94 5.26
CA ALA A 54 2.90 2.99 5.85
C ALA A 54 3.66 3.84 6.89
N ARG A 55 4.67 3.29 7.55
CA ARG A 55 5.53 4.00 8.53
C ARG A 55 6.74 4.73 7.93
N GLY A 56 6.94 4.68 6.62
CA GLY A 56 8.11 5.29 5.97
C GLY A 56 9.45 4.60 6.26
N GLN A 57 9.39 3.35 6.73
CA GLN A 57 10.55 2.54 7.13
C GLN A 57 10.90 1.46 6.08
N ARG A 58 10.34 1.58 4.87
CA ARG A 58 10.57 0.66 3.75
C ARG A 58 12.07 0.55 3.43
N ARG A 59 12.55 -0.68 3.29
CA ARG A 59 13.88 -1.03 2.77
C ARG A 59 13.76 -1.56 1.34
N LYS A 60 14.90 -1.69 0.65
CA LYS A 60 14.95 -2.12 -0.76
C LYS A 60 14.24 -3.47 -1.01
N ASN A 61 14.25 -4.37 -0.01
CA ASN A 61 13.67 -5.71 -0.08
C ASN A 61 12.43 -5.86 0.82
N SER A 62 11.77 -4.76 1.19
CA SER A 62 10.54 -4.84 1.98
C SER A 62 9.39 -5.34 1.13
N ASP A 63 8.56 -6.20 1.71
CA ASP A 63 7.29 -6.66 1.16
C ASP A 63 6.24 -5.53 1.24
N LEU A 64 5.15 -5.65 0.49
CA LEU A 64 3.99 -4.76 0.60
C LEU A 64 2.93 -5.40 1.50
N ASP A 65 2.77 -4.87 2.70
CA ASP A 65 1.73 -5.27 3.64
C ASP A 65 0.39 -4.63 3.25
N LEU A 66 -0.60 -5.45 2.89
CA LEU A 66 -1.90 -5.01 2.39
C LEU A 66 -3.06 -5.68 3.13
N LEU A 67 -3.96 -4.88 3.70
CA LEU A 67 -5.24 -5.35 4.24
C LEU A 67 -6.33 -5.19 3.20
N VAL A 68 -7.20 -6.21 3.09
CA VAL A 68 -8.37 -6.18 2.21
C VAL A 68 -9.64 -6.63 2.93
N GLU A 69 -10.77 -6.06 2.53
CA GLU A 69 -12.11 -6.49 2.92
C GLU A 69 -12.93 -6.75 1.65
N TYR A 70 -13.60 -7.90 1.57
CA TYR A 70 -14.46 -8.24 0.44
C TYR A 70 -15.92 -7.95 0.77
N GLY A 71 -16.71 -7.57 -0.24
CA GLY A 71 -18.16 -7.35 -0.07
C GLY A 71 -18.99 -8.62 -0.01
N LYS A 72 -18.37 -9.78 -0.24
CA LYS A 72 -18.98 -11.11 -0.20
C LYS A 72 -17.93 -12.12 0.23
N ARG A 73 -18.37 -13.28 0.71
CA ARG A 73 -17.46 -14.36 1.11
C ARG A 73 -16.58 -14.78 -0.08
N LYS A 74 -15.28 -14.91 0.18
CA LYS A 74 -14.27 -15.37 -0.78
C LYS A 74 -13.67 -16.68 -0.31
N THR A 75 -13.19 -17.47 -1.26
CA THR A 75 -12.47 -18.70 -0.99
C THR A 75 -10.99 -18.42 -0.77
N LEU A 76 -10.25 -19.40 -0.26
CA LEU A 76 -8.79 -19.32 -0.17
C LEU A 76 -8.15 -19.17 -1.56
N LEU A 77 -8.71 -19.80 -2.60
CA LEU A 77 -8.22 -19.69 -3.96
C LEU A 77 -8.40 -18.27 -4.53
N ASP A 78 -9.52 -17.61 -4.24
CA ASP A 78 -9.71 -16.20 -4.59
C ASP A 78 -8.62 -15.32 -3.95
N PHE A 79 -8.34 -15.58 -2.67
CA PHE A 79 -7.36 -14.81 -1.90
C PHE A 79 -5.93 -14.99 -2.43
N VAL A 80 -5.54 -16.24 -2.71
CA VAL A 80 -4.24 -16.57 -3.32
C VAL A 80 -4.15 -15.99 -4.74
N GLY A 81 -5.23 -16.06 -5.52
CA GLY A 81 -5.29 -15.47 -6.86
C GLY A 81 -5.04 -13.97 -6.85
N LEU A 82 -5.66 -13.23 -5.92
CA LEU A 82 -5.39 -11.81 -5.75
C LEU A 82 -3.92 -11.57 -5.39
N LYS A 83 -3.38 -12.31 -4.41
CA LYS A 83 -1.98 -12.15 -3.99
C LYS A 83 -1.01 -12.35 -5.16
N LEU A 84 -1.16 -13.43 -5.92
CA LEU A 84 -0.27 -13.74 -7.04
C LEU A 84 -0.33 -12.67 -8.14
N GLU A 85 -1.52 -12.19 -8.50
CA GLU A 85 -1.67 -11.13 -9.51
C GLU A 85 -1.04 -9.80 -9.04
N LEU A 86 -1.13 -9.48 -7.74
CA LEU A 86 -0.47 -8.30 -7.17
C LEU A 86 1.05 -8.45 -7.18
N GLU A 87 1.60 -9.60 -6.76
CA GLU A 87 3.04 -9.85 -6.75
C GLU A 87 3.63 -9.82 -8.16
N GLU A 88 2.95 -10.45 -9.12
CA GLU A 88 3.34 -10.41 -10.53
C GLU A 88 3.36 -8.97 -11.06
N LYS A 89 2.30 -8.19 -10.77
CA LYS A 89 2.20 -6.83 -11.29
C LYS A 89 3.22 -5.87 -10.67
N LEU A 90 3.55 -6.06 -9.39
CA LEU A 90 4.44 -5.18 -8.64
C LEU A 90 5.91 -5.60 -8.71
N GLY A 91 6.21 -6.87 -9.07
CA GLY A 91 7.55 -7.41 -9.04
C GLY A 91 8.16 -7.48 -7.63
N MET A 92 7.32 -7.52 -6.60
CA MET A 92 7.71 -7.63 -5.20
C MET A 92 6.69 -8.48 -4.43
N LYS A 93 7.12 -9.02 -3.29
CA LYS A 93 6.24 -9.80 -2.42
C LYS A 93 5.13 -8.93 -1.82
N VAL A 94 3.97 -9.55 -1.64
CA VAL A 94 2.78 -8.93 -1.04
C VAL A 94 2.36 -9.80 0.13
N ASP A 95 2.36 -9.22 1.33
CA ASP A 95 1.73 -9.85 2.49
C ASP A 95 0.28 -9.40 2.57
N LEU A 96 -0.64 -10.30 2.23
CA LEU A 96 -2.05 -10.00 2.13
C LEU A 96 -2.74 -10.49 3.40
N GLY A 97 -3.45 -9.59 4.08
CA GLY A 97 -4.27 -9.87 5.25
C GLY A 97 -5.72 -9.44 5.06
N GLN A 98 -6.63 -9.95 5.90
CA GLN A 98 -8.02 -9.48 5.93
C GLN A 98 -8.30 -8.67 7.21
N PHE A 99 -9.07 -7.59 7.08
CA PHE A 99 -9.39 -6.70 8.20
C PHE A 99 -10.07 -7.43 9.38
N ASP A 100 -10.87 -8.45 9.10
CA ASP A 100 -11.60 -9.25 10.09
C ASP A 100 -10.73 -10.32 10.77
N THR A 101 -9.57 -10.64 10.21
CA THR A 101 -8.62 -11.62 10.77
C THR A 101 -7.57 -11.01 11.70
N ILE A 102 -7.54 -9.67 11.82
CA ILE A 102 -6.57 -8.99 12.67
C ILE A 102 -6.87 -9.30 14.14
N TYR A 103 -5.85 -9.74 14.86
CA TYR A 103 -5.95 -9.98 16.30
C TYR A 103 -6.35 -8.69 17.03
N HIS A 104 -7.42 -8.76 17.83
CA HIS A 104 -8.07 -7.59 18.43
C HIS A 104 -7.10 -6.64 19.16
N LEU A 105 -6.10 -7.15 19.89
CA LEU A 105 -5.13 -6.30 20.59
C LEU A 105 -4.20 -5.51 19.65
N LEU A 106 -4.05 -5.93 18.40
CA LEU A 106 -3.23 -5.25 17.39
C LEU A 106 -4.07 -4.39 16.44
N LYS A 107 -5.39 -4.51 16.51
CA LYS A 107 -6.31 -3.90 15.54
C LYS A 107 -6.18 -2.39 15.52
N ASP A 108 -6.29 -1.73 16.67
CA ASP A 108 -6.25 -0.26 16.72
C ASP A 108 -4.89 0.28 16.28
N GLN A 109 -3.80 -0.36 16.69
CA GLN A 109 -2.45 0.04 16.25
C GLN A 109 -2.30 -0.07 14.74
N ILE A 110 -2.69 -1.20 14.14
CA ILE A 110 -2.57 -1.43 12.71
C ILE A 110 -3.47 -0.46 11.93
N LEU A 111 -4.72 -0.27 12.37
CA LEU A 111 -5.68 0.59 11.68
C LEU A 111 -5.31 2.08 11.75
N ASN A 112 -4.74 2.55 12.86
CA ASN A 112 -4.32 3.94 13.01
C ASN A 112 -3.10 4.29 12.13
N GLU A 113 -2.28 3.30 11.82
CA GLU A 113 -1.10 3.49 10.98
C GLU A 113 -1.35 3.14 9.51
N ALA A 114 -2.46 2.48 9.20
CA ALA A 114 -2.79 2.06 7.85
C ALA A 114 -3.14 3.28 6.97
N VAL A 115 -2.70 3.23 5.71
CA VAL A 115 -3.03 4.23 4.69
C VAL A 115 -4.14 3.64 3.79
N PRO A 116 -5.38 4.15 3.87
CA PRO A 116 -6.48 3.69 3.03
C PRO A 116 -6.20 3.99 1.56
N ILE A 117 -6.43 3.00 0.69
CA ILE A 117 -6.22 3.12 -0.75
C ILE A 117 -7.46 2.82 -1.58
N LEU A 118 -8.44 2.10 -1.03
CA LEU A 118 -9.75 1.80 -1.61
C LEU A 118 -10.81 1.82 -0.50
#